data_AF-A0A537MEA6-F1
#
_entry.id   AF-A0A537MEA6-F1
#
_cell.length_a   1.000
_cell.length_b   1.000
_cell.length_c   1.000
_cell.angle_alpha   90.00
_cell.angle_beta   90.00
_cell.angle_gamma   90.00
#
_symmetry.space_group_name_H-M   'P 1'
#
loop_
_entity.id
_entity.type
_entity.pdbx_description
1 polymer ?
#
loop_
_entity_poly.entity_id
_entity_poly.type
_entity_poly.pdbx_seq_one_letter_code
_entity_poly.pdbx_strand_id
1 'polypeptide(L)'
;MLVTLNSAETARLFQQDPSTRSDGGWQKLLVSLQEKVNTATGEIDLDADDLEKIPRYAFDYHQGGWEDTLISVFSRTLGPKLGRP
;
A
#
# COMPACT_ATOMS: atom_id res chain seq x y z
N MET A 1 -7.86 9.75 -4.22
CA MET A 1 -6.93 10.71 -3.57
C MET A 1 -5.59 10.49 -4.22
N LEU A 2 -5.11 11.50 -4.93
CA LEU A 2 -3.84 11.41 -5.63
C LEU A 2 -2.67 11.68 -4.67
N VAL A 3 -1.72 10.76 -4.60
CA VAL A 3 -0.45 10.95 -3.88
C VAL A 3 0.72 10.51 -4.76
N THR A 4 1.91 11.02 -4.47
CA THR A 4 3.14 10.67 -5.20
C THR A 4 4.08 9.91 -4.28
N LEU A 5 4.37 8.66 -4.62
CA LEU A 5 5.37 7.82 -3.98
C LEU A 5 6.78 8.17 -4.50
N ASN A 6 7.78 8.11 -3.64
CA ASN A 6 9.17 8.20 -4.04
C ASN A 6 9.69 6.84 -4.54
N SER A 7 10.90 6.81 -5.12
CA SER A 7 11.47 5.59 -5.68
C SER A 7 11.63 4.45 -4.66
N ALA A 8 11.89 4.76 -3.39
CA ALA A 8 12.04 3.74 -2.34
C ALA A 8 10.68 3.16 -1.91
N GLU A 9 9.64 3.99 -1.81
CA GLU A 9 8.27 3.60 -1.52
C GLU A 9 7.70 2.75 -2.66
N THR A 10 7.90 3.18 -3.91
CA THR A 10 7.55 2.40 -5.09
C THR A 10 8.29 1.06 -5.11
N ALA A 11 9.61 1.06 -4.90
CA ALA A 11 10.37 -0.18 -4.84
C ALA A 11 9.87 -1.12 -3.73
N ARG A 12 9.51 -0.57 -2.56
CA ARG A 12 8.95 -1.36 -1.45
C ARG A 12 7.59 -1.96 -1.79
N LEU A 13 6.71 -1.21 -2.45
CA LEU A 13 5.42 -1.72 -2.93
C LEU A 13 5.60 -2.85 -3.94
N PHE A 14 6.58 -2.73 -4.83
CA PHE A 14 6.89 -3.72 -5.88
C PHE A 14 7.70 -4.94 -5.42
N GLN A 15 8.05 -5.04 -4.12
CA GLN A 15 8.63 -6.27 -3.56
C GLN A 15 7.62 -7.43 -3.45
N GLN A 16 6.32 -7.13 -3.46
CA GLN A 16 5.29 -8.16 -3.48
C GLN A 16 5.21 -8.79 -4.87
N ASP A 17 5.35 -10.12 -4.94
CA ASP A 17 5.21 -10.88 -6.17
C ASP A 17 3.76 -10.83 -6.69
N PRO A 18 3.49 -10.31 -7.89
CA PRO A 18 2.15 -10.26 -8.48
C PRO A 18 1.46 -11.62 -8.61
N SER A 19 2.22 -12.71 -8.72
CA SER A 19 1.68 -14.08 -8.83
C SER A 19 0.93 -14.53 -7.58
N THR A 20 1.22 -13.92 -6.43
CA THR A 20 0.61 -14.23 -5.13
C THR A 20 -0.73 -13.53 -4.88
N ARG A 21 -1.28 -12.81 -5.87
CA ARG A 21 -2.53 -12.03 -5.73
C ARG A 21 -3.68 -12.81 -5.08
N SER A 22 -3.75 -14.12 -5.34
CA SER A 22 -4.83 -15.00 -4.88
C SER A 22 -4.56 -15.63 -3.50
N ASP A 23 -3.40 -15.38 -2.90
CA ASP A 23 -2.96 -16.04 -1.66
C ASP A 23 -3.53 -15.38 -0.39
N GLY A 24 -4.28 -14.28 -0.55
CA GLY A 24 -4.95 -13.60 0.56
C GLY A 24 -5.38 -12.17 0.24
N GLY A 25 -6.20 -11.61 1.14
CA GLY A 25 -6.68 -10.23 1.01
C GLY A 25 -5.57 -9.18 1.01
N TRP A 26 -4.47 -9.47 1.73
CA TRP A 26 -3.28 -8.62 1.77
C TRP A 26 -2.54 -8.58 0.43
N GLN A 27 -2.22 -9.76 -0.12
CA GLN A 27 -1.53 -9.87 -1.40
C GLN A 27 -2.38 -9.25 -2.50
N LYS A 28 -3.70 -9.49 -2.45
CA LYS A 28 -4.65 -8.83 -3.36
C LYS A 28 -4.59 -7.31 -3.26
N LEU A 29 -4.53 -6.73 -2.05
CA LEU A 29 -4.43 -5.29 -1.85
C LEU A 29 -3.13 -4.74 -2.46
N LEU A 30 -1.97 -5.30 -2.10
CA LEU A 30 -0.67 -4.82 -2.59
C LEU A 30 -0.57 -4.90 -4.12
N VAL A 31 -0.98 -6.02 -4.72
CA VAL A 31 -0.96 -6.16 -6.19
C VAL A 31 -1.92 -5.16 -6.84
N SER A 32 -3.08 -4.90 -6.24
CA SER A 32 -4.01 -3.89 -6.77
C SER A 32 -3.45 -2.46 -6.66
N LEU A 33 -2.65 -2.16 -5.62
CA LEU A 33 -1.95 -0.88 -5.48
C LEU A 33 -0.80 -0.74 -6.50
N GLN A 34 -0.08 -1.83 -6.80
CA GLN A 34 0.94 -1.84 -7.87
C GLN A 34 0.32 -1.50 -9.23
N GLU A 35 -0.87 -2.02 -9.53
CA GLU A 35 -1.61 -1.73 -10.77
C GLU A 35 -2.06 -0.27 -10.88
N LYS A 36 -2.21 0.43 -9.75
CA LYS A 36 -2.62 1.84 -9.67
C LYS A 36 -1.44 2.83 -9.70
N VAL A 37 -0.22 2.36 -9.44
CA VAL A 37 0.99 3.21 -9.51
C VAL A 37 1.40 3.46 -10.95
N ASN A 38 1.58 4.74 -11.30
CA ASN A 38 2.39 5.12 -12.44
C ASN A 38 3.87 4.95 -12.09
N THR A 39 4.52 3.93 -12.62
CA THR A 39 5.92 3.60 -12.29
C THR A 39 6.94 4.64 -12.76
N ALA A 40 6.58 5.51 -13.71
CA ALA A 40 7.45 6.58 -14.18
C ALA A 40 7.42 7.81 -13.26
N THR A 41 6.26 8.12 -12.67
CA THR A 41 6.06 9.33 -11.85
C THR A 41 5.93 9.05 -10.35
N GLY A 42 5.63 7.80 -9.96
CA GLY A 42 5.28 7.41 -8.61
C GLY A 42 3.86 7.82 -8.19
N GLU A 43 3.07 8.41 -9.09
CA GLU A 43 1.70 8.82 -8.80
C GLU A 43 0.79 7.60 -8.63
N ILE A 44 -0.04 7.63 -7.60
CA ILE A 44 -1.06 6.64 -7.33
C ILE A 44 -2.35 7.35 -6.91
N ASP A 45 -3.47 6.97 -7.53
CA ASP A 45 -4.78 7.41 -7.10
C ASP A 45 -5.42 6.37 -6.18
N LEU A 46 -5.59 6.76 -4.91
CA LEU A 46 -6.16 5.93 -3.85
C LEU A 46 -7.66 6.16 -3.73
N ASP A 47 -8.48 5.16 -4.01
CA ASP A 47 -9.92 5.25 -3.82
C ASP A 47 -10.32 5.12 -2.34
N ALA A 48 -11.62 5.29 -2.04
CA ALA A 48 -12.12 5.19 -0.68
C ALA A 48 -11.88 3.80 -0.06
N ASP A 49 -11.93 2.76 -0.89
CA ASP A 49 -11.69 1.37 -0.51
C ASP A 49 -10.22 1.16 -0.12
N ASP A 50 -9.27 1.73 -0.87
CA ASP A 50 -7.85 1.71 -0.54
C ASP A 50 -7.60 2.44 0.79
N LEU A 51 -8.19 3.62 0.96
CA LEU A 51 -8.02 4.44 2.16
C LEU A 51 -8.61 3.78 3.41
N GLU A 52 -9.63 2.93 3.28
CA GLU A 52 -10.11 2.08 4.40
C GLU A 52 -9.15 0.91 4.66
N LYS A 53 -8.75 0.20 3.59
CA LYS A 53 -7.99 -1.05 3.69
C LYS A 53 -6.56 -0.83 4.13
N ILE A 54 -5.87 0.19 3.62
CA ILE A 54 -4.46 0.46 3.93
C ILE A 54 -4.22 0.51 5.45
N PRO A 55 -4.87 1.39 6.23
CA PRO A 55 -4.64 1.44 7.66
C PRO A 55 -5.21 0.22 8.41
N ARG A 56 -6.30 -0.38 7.92
CA ARG A 56 -6.87 -1.60 8.52
C ARG A 56 -5.90 -2.78 8.45
N TYR A 57 -5.30 -3.01 7.28
CA TYR A 57 -4.32 -4.07 7.12
C TYR A 57 -2.98 -3.74 7.80
N ALA A 58 -2.62 -2.46 7.91
CA ALA A 58 -1.39 -2.04 8.59
C ALA A 58 -1.46 -2.12 10.11
N PHE A 59 -2.64 -1.95 10.74
CA PHE A 59 -2.75 -1.82 12.20
C PHE A 59 -3.64 -2.85 12.88
N ASP A 60 -4.61 -3.45 12.18
CA ASP A 60 -5.63 -4.29 12.83
C ASP A 60 -5.48 -5.78 12.51
N TYR A 61 -4.69 -6.14 11.49
CA TYR A 61 -4.68 -7.51 10.97
C TYR A 61 -3.85 -8.48 11.84
N HIS A 62 -2.92 -7.99 12.68
CA HIS A 62 -2.22 -8.69 13.77
C HIS A 62 -1.64 -10.10 13.50
N GLN A 63 -1.58 -10.54 12.24
CA GLN A 63 -1.06 -11.86 11.84
C GLN A 63 0.41 -11.82 11.38
N GLY A 64 1.09 -10.69 11.60
CA GLY A 64 2.55 -10.55 11.57
C GLY A 64 3.19 -10.46 10.17
N GLY A 65 4.29 -9.69 10.09
CA GLY A 65 5.28 -9.70 9.01
C GLY A 65 5.15 -8.62 7.95
N TRP A 66 3.94 -8.10 7.69
CA TRP A 66 3.68 -7.28 6.50
C TRP A 66 3.22 -5.86 6.78
N GLU A 67 2.77 -5.58 8.00
CA GLU A 67 2.29 -4.27 8.50
C GLU A 67 3.27 -3.14 8.14
N ASP A 68 4.57 -3.43 8.29
CA ASP A 68 5.67 -2.52 7.96
C ASP A 68 5.71 -2.10 6.48
N THR A 69 5.16 -2.91 5.57
CA THR A 69 5.16 -2.60 4.13
C THR A 69 4.30 -1.38 3.84
N LEU A 70 3.03 -1.40 4.27
CA LEU A 70 2.12 -0.27 4.03
C LEU A 70 2.56 0.98 4.80
N ILE A 71 3.08 0.81 6.02
CA ILE A 71 3.66 1.91 6.79
C ILE A 71 4.85 2.52 6.04
N SER A 72 5.77 1.69 5.53
CA SER A 72 6.95 2.17 4.78
C SER A 72 6.56 2.86 3.46
N VAL A 73 5.50 2.40 2.80
CA VAL A 73 5.06 2.97 1.52
C VAL A 73 4.29 4.28 1.71
N PHE A 74 3.39 4.36 2.70
CA PHE A 74 2.40 5.43 2.77
C PHE A 74 2.54 6.37 3.98
N SER A 75 3.43 6.11 4.96
CA SER A 75 3.54 6.99 6.14
C SER A 75 3.91 8.44 5.81
N ARG A 76 4.70 8.67 4.75
CA ARG A 76 5.04 10.02 4.29
C ARG A 76 3.86 10.73 3.61
N THR A 77 3.04 9.99 2.86
CA THR A 77 1.97 10.56 2.03
C THR A 77 0.63 10.65 2.76
N LEU A 78 0.32 9.68 3.63
CA LEU A 78 -0.92 9.58 4.39
C LEU A 78 -0.72 9.86 5.90
N GLY A 79 0.50 10.12 6.33
CA GLY A 79 0.85 10.33 7.74
C GLY A 79 1.06 9.03 8.52
N PRO A 80 1.51 9.12 9.78
CA PRO A 80 1.91 7.95 10.58
C PRO A 80 0.77 6.97 10.89
N LYS A 81 -0.49 7.40 10.77
CA LYS A 81 -1.68 6.56 10.93
C LYS A 81 -2.34 6.16 9.60
N LEU A 82 -1.66 6.39 8.47
CA LEU A 82 -2.11 6.05 7.13
C LEU A 82 -3.53 6.56 6.81
N GLY A 83 -3.80 7.82 7.11
CA GLY A 83 -5.10 8.46 6.83
C GLY A 83 -6.17 8.29 7.92
N ARG A 84 -5.91 7.55 9.00
CA ARG A 84 -6.81 7.53 10.17
C ARG A 84 -6.71 8.83 11.00
N PRO A 85 -7.83 9.29 11.60
CA PRO A 85 -7.83 10.38 12.58
C PRO A 85 -7.00 10.06 13.84
#